data_AF-A0A223VB58-F1
#
_entry.id   AF-A0A223VB58-F1
#
_cell.length_a   1.000
_cell.length_b   1.000
_cell.length_c   1.000
_cell.angle_alpha   90.00
_cell.angle_beta   90.00
_cell.angle_gamma   90.00
#
_symmetry.space_group_name_H-M   'P 1'
#
loop_
_entity.id
_entity.type
_entity.pdbx_description
1 polymer ?
#
loop_
_entity_poly.entity_id
_entity_poly.type
_entity_poly.pdbx_seq_one_letter_code
_entity_poly.pdbx_strand_id
1 'polypeptide(L)' 'MKYTKRFERAFGLTPEGHIDFPKKISNVRLSRIDNYLKMGGCCYCFPHGIETTNSKYSKRTRNWKKHRRNQYKG' A
#
# COMPACT_ATOMS: atom_id res chain seq x y z
N MET A 1 -1.80 6.18 23.37
CA MET A 1 -1.35 6.22 21.96
C MET A 1 -1.96 7.45 21.29
N LYS A 2 -1.18 8.51 20.99
CA LYS A 2 -1.67 9.82 20.49
C LYS A 2 -2.14 9.82 19.01
N TYR A 3 -2.29 8.66 18.39
CA TYR A 3 -2.44 8.51 16.93
C TYR A 3 -3.81 7.98 16.47
N THR A 4 -4.83 8.00 17.34
CA THR A 4 -6.15 7.40 17.06
C THR A 4 -6.81 8.00 15.82
N LYS A 5 -6.78 9.33 15.64
CA LYS A 5 -7.38 10.02 14.48
C LYS A 5 -6.94 9.49 13.10
N ARG A 6 -5.70 9.01 12.98
CA ARG A 6 -5.18 8.46 11.71
C ARG A 6 -5.80 7.10 11.41
N PHE A 7 -5.88 6.27 12.44
CA PHE A 7 -6.46 4.94 12.33
C PHE A 7 -7.99 5.00 12.22
N GLU A 8 -8.64 5.92 12.94
CA GLU A 8 -10.07 6.24 12.77
C GLU A 8 -10.38 6.63 11.33
N ARG A 9 -9.57 7.49 10.70
CA ARG A 9 -9.76 7.86 9.29
C ARG A 9 -9.53 6.68 8.33
N ALA A 10 -8.60 5.78 8.66
CA ALA A 10 -8.20 4.68 7.78
C ALA A 10 -9.13 3.46 7.86
N PHE A 11 -9.69 3.18 9.04
CA PHE A 11 -10.47 1.99 9.33
C PHE A 11 -11.93 2.29 9.71
N GLY A 12 -12.23 3.52 10.08
CA GLY A 12 -13.54 3.88 10.62
C GLY A 12 -13.65 3.57 12.11
N LEU A 13 -14.86 3.77 12.62
CA LEU A 13 -15.25 3.48 14.00
C LEU A 13 -16.35 2.42 14.00
N THR A 14 -16.31 1.53 14.99
CA THR A 14 -17.42 0.65 15.34
C THR A 14 -18.55 1.46 15.98
N PRO A 15 -19.78 0.92 16.08
CA PRO A 15 -20.89 1.59 16.76
C PRO A 15 -20.57 2.00 18.21
N GLU A 16 -19.67 1.27 18.87
CA GLU A 16 -19.22 1.52 20.25
C GLU A 16 -18.12 2.60 20.34
N GLY A 17 -17.67 3.15 19.21
CA GLY A 17 -16.67 4.21 19.16
C GLY A 17 -15.21 3.71 19.20
N HIS A 18 -14.97 2.43 18.91
CA HIS A 18 -13.62 1.88 18.79
C HIS A 18 -13.16 1.86 17.33
N ILE A 19 -11.85 1.84 17.08
CA ILE A 19 -11.34 1.71 15.71
C ILE A 19 -11.70 0.32 15.18
N ASP A 20 -12.38 0.27 14.04
CA ASP A 20 -12.84 -0.97 13.41
C ASP A 20 -11.71 -1.67 12.65
N PHE A 21 -10.76 -2.26 13.39
CA PHE A 21 -9.66 -2.99 12.77
C PHE A 21 -10.14 -4.27 12.09
N PRO A 22 -9.74 -4.53 10.83
CA PRO A 22 -10.11 -5.77 10.16
C PRO A 22 -9.48 -6.98 10.84
N LYS A 23 -10.19 -8.11 10.85
CA LYS A 23 -9.78 -9.38 11.48
C LYS A 23 -8.36 -9.85 11.11
N LYS A 24 -7.87 -9.48 9.91
CA LYS A 24 -6.49 -9.71 9.49
C LYS A 24 -5.88 -8.39 9.03
N ILE A 25 -4.84 -7.95 9.74
CA ILE A 25 -4.04 -6.79 9.37
C ILE A 25 -2.55 -7.06 9.55
N SER A 26 -1.73 -6.54 8.64
CA SER A 26 -0.27 -6.63 8.75
C SER A 26 0.30 -5.45 9.53
N ASN A 27 1.33 -5.70 10.34
CA ASN A 27 2.07 -4.66 11.04
C ASN A 27 2.68 -3.62 10.08
N VAL A 28 3.00 -4.05 8.86
CA VAL A 28 3.47 -3.16 7.78
C VAL A 28 2.39 -2.13 7.42
N ARG A 29 1.11 -2.53 7.32
CA ARG A 29 0.02 -1.60 7.00
C ARG A 29 -0.18 -0.58 8.12
N LEU A 30 -0.12 -1.01 9.38
CA LEU A 30 -0.22 -0.12 10.54
C LEU A 30 0.92 0.91 10.56
N SER A 31 2.16 0.44 10.36
CA SER A 31 3.35 1.30 10.32
C SER A 31 3.24 2.37 9.22
N ARG A 32 2.73 2.01 8.03
CA ARG A 32 2.52 2.99 6.94
C ARG A 32 1.50 4.06 7.30
N ILE A 33 0.35 3.68 7.88
CA ILE A 33 -0.71 4.62 8.26
C ILE A 33 -0.23 5.59 9.34
N ASP A 34 0.62 5.12 10.25
CA ASP A 34 1.15 5.99 11.30
C ASP A 34 2.26 6.92 10.80
N ASN A 35 3.17 6.42 9.96
CA ASN A 35 4.41 7.13 9.65
C ASN A 35 4.42 7.92 8.33
N TYR A 36 3.41 7.77 7.45
CA TYR A 36 3.48 8.36 6.11
C TYR A 36 3.68 9.90 6.10
N LEU A 37 3.05 10.64 7.02
CA LEU A 37 3.21 12.09 7.12
C LEU A 37 4.61 12.49 7.57
N LYS A 38 5.21 11.76 8.53
CA LYS A 38 6.57 12.02 9.01
C LYS A 38 7.61 11.74 7.93
N MET A 39 7.34 10.74 7.09
CA MET A 39 8.26 10.26 6.05
C MET A 39 7.99 10.90 4.68
N GLY A 40 7.03 11.83 4.56
CA GLY A 40 6.73 12.54 3.30
C GLY A 40 6.12 11.66 2.20
N GLY A 41 5.43 10.57 2.54
CA GLY A 41 4.91 9.58 1.59
C GLY A 41 3.40 9.40 1.61
N CYS A 42 2.90 8.39 0.88
CA CYS A 42 1.49 7.98 0.92
C CYS A 42 1.29 6.80 1.88
N CYS A 43 0.22 6.80 2.70
CA CYS A 43 -0.09 5.72 3.64
C CYS A 43 -0.35 4.35 3.00
N TYR A 44 -0.64 4.33 1.69
CA TYR A 44 -0.76 3.09 0.92
C TYR A 44 0.56 2.74 0.21
N CYS A 45 1.23 3.74 -0.38
CA CYS A 45 2.34 3.49 -1.28
C CYS A 45 3.70 3.37 -0.56
N PHE A 46 3.89 4.05 0.59
CA PHE A 46 5.13 3.97 1.38
C PHE A 46 5.56 2.52 1.63
N PRO A 47 6.84 2.12 1.48
CA PRO A 47 8.03 2.94 1.19
C PRO A 47 8.23 3.33 -0.28
N HIS A 48 7.33 2.94 -1.18
CA HIS A 48 7.40 3.22 -2.59
C HIS A 48 6.61 4.51 -2.91
N GLY A 49 7.29 5.64 -3.07
CA GLY A 49 6.65 6.87 -3.56
C GLY A 49 6.05 6.70 -4.97
N ILE A 50 5.22 7.64 -5.43
CA ILE A 50 4.70 7.62 -6.81
C ILE A 50 5.83 7.63 -7.86
N GLU A 51 7.00 8.12 -7.47
CA GLU A 51 8.21 8.18 -8.28
C GLU A 51 8.92 6.82 -8.42
N THR A 52 8.60 5.84 -7.58
CA THR A 52 9.27 4.53 -7.64
C THR A 52 8.70 3.66 -8.76
N THR A 53 9.55 2.89 -9.43
CA THR A 53 9.21 2.05 -10.59
C THR A 53 8.05 1.05 -10.36
N ASN A 54 7.78 0.71 -9.09
CA ASN A 54 6.70 -0.18 -8.64
C ASN A 54 5.34 0.52 -8.43
N SER A 55 5.25 1.85 -8.58
CA SER A 55 4.03 2.65 -8.40
C SER A 55 3.02 2.53 -9.56
N LYS A 56 3.33 1.75 -10.59
CA LYS A 56 2.54 1.67 -11.81
C LYS A 56 1.32 0.77 -11.59
N TYR A 57 0.14 1.25 -12.02
CA TYR A 57 -1.14 0.50 -11.98
C TYR A 57 -1.02 -0.93 -12.56
N SER A 58 -0.17 -1.11 -13.57
CA SER A 58 0.17 -2.41 -14.13
C SER A 58 1.66 -2.74 -13.99
N LYS A 59 1.95 -4.01 -13.69
CA LYS A 59 3.32 -4.54 -13.63
C LYS A 59 3.94 -4.55 -15.02
N ARG A 60 4.66 -3.48 -15.39
CA ARG A 60 5.50 -3.44 -16.61
C ARG A 60 6.77 -4.28 -16.42
N THR A 61 6.62 -5.61 -16.48
CA THR A 61 7.74 -6.55 -16.35
C THR A 61 8.43 -6.79 -17.70
N ARG A 62 9.75 -6.58 -17.76
CA ARG A 62 10.62 -6.96 -18.90
C ARG A 62 11.01 -8.45 -18.87
N ASN A 63 10.05 -9.32 -18.54
CA ASN A 63 10.31 -10.76 -18.43
C ASN A 63 10.09 -11.42 -19.80
N TRP A 64 11.15 -11.96 -20.39
CA TRP A 64 11.10 -12.63 -21.70
C TRP A 64 10.10 -13.80 -21.73
N LYS A 65 9.92 -14.56 -20.64
CA LYS A 65 8.95 -15.67 -20.58
C LYS A 65 7.52 -15.20 -20.75
N LYS A 66 7.17 -14.00 -20.25
CA LYS A 66 5.84 -13.42 -20.41
C LYS A 66 5.57 -12.92 -21.83
N HIS A 67 6.62 -12.49 -22.53
CA HIS A 67 6.56 -11.99 -23.90
C HIS A 67 6.93 -13.04 -24.96
N ARG A 68 7.11 -14.30 -24.56
CA ARG A 68 7.51 -15.41 -25.44
C ARG A 68 6.58 -15.61 -26.63
N ARG A 69 5.27 -15.35 -26.44
CA ARG A 69 4.28 -15.44 -27.53
C ARG A 69 4.46 -14.38 -28.62
N ASN A 70 5.13 -13.27 -28.29
CA ASN A 70 5.36 -12.15 -29.20
C ASN A 70 6.77 -12.20 -29.81
N GLN A 71 7.56 -13.24 -29.53
CA GLN A 71 8.87 -13.42 -30.15
C GLN A 71 8.68 -13.95 -31.57
N TYR A 72 9.43 -13.39 -32.52
CA TYR A 72 9.52 -13.92 -33.88
C TYR A 72 10.00 -15.37 -33.80
N LYS A 73 9.20 -16.29 -34.36
CA LYS A 73 9.57 -17.69 -34.51
C LYS A 73 10.09 -17.84 -35.92
N GLY A 74 11.41 -17.69 -36.06
CA GLY A 74 12.11 -18.08 -37.29
C GLY A 74 12.12 -19.59 -37.46
#